data_AF-A0A9D8JFL0-F1
#
_entry.id   AF-A0A9D8JFL0-F1
#
_cell.length_a   1.000
_cell.length_b   1.000
_cell.length_c   1.000
_cell.angle_alpha   90.00
_cell.angle_beta   90.00
_cell.angle_gamma   90.00
#
_symmetry.space_group_name_H-M   'P 1'
#
loop_
_entity.id
_entity.type
_entity.pdbx_description
1 polymer ?
#
loop_
_entity_poly.entity_id
_entity_poly.type
_entity_poly.pdbx_seq_one_letter_code
_entity_poly.pdbx_strand_id
1 'polypeptide(L)'
;MGVKKTRNPKSKEGSPRTRVSKADVRLAIMGEERRLRERYKLLQHQNAIGAAIIITSLVLNLGLAVGYALAIVPTAVAVLGIAFGLSLLHEIEHDLIHNLYFAGHKKLQNFVFRLIWVVKLHANPIWRRKVHLRHHAKSGQIGDWEERLLGLGDHVIWRRLVAILIPFGSHLYFGPVASTDPEFSRTETFKSNLPAGATFVILALLGILHLVLPASVHVRAPEAFWSAAAWLNVVWLLPGIVRHTAITLMTTSVHYAGDIPAGDVRYENQIVDHWLYLPLQLFCFNFGATHVIHHYVAAQPFYLRQMVSAKVKPVLLAVGVRHNDLKILQRANRWHYHREDANAA
;
A
#
# COMPACT_ATOMS: atom_id res chain seq x y z
N MET A 1 -42.16 -55.22 28.06
CA MET A 1 -41.65 -53.99 27.43
C MET A 1 -40.12 -54.01 27.50
N GLY A 2 -39.43 -54.31 26.40
CA GLY A 2 -37.97 -54.37 26.36
C GLY A 2 -37.49 -53.80 25.03
N VAL A 3 -37.12 -52.53 25.02
CA VAL A 3 -36.68 -51.80 23.82
C VAL A 3 -35.22 -52.16 23.53
N LYS A 4 -34.99 -52.97 22.49
CA LYS A 4 -33.66 -53.17 21.90
C LYS A 4 -33.25 -51.89 21.16
N LYS A 5 -32.27 -51.16 21.68
CA LYS A 5 -31.54 -50.12 20.93
C LYS A 5 -30.51 -50.78 20.01
N THR A 6 -30.74 -50.72 18.71
CA THR A 6 -29.74 -51.02 17.69
C THR A 6 -28.68 -49.92 17.69
N ARG A 7 -27.42 -50.27 17.98
CA ARG A 7 -26.26 -49.38 17.82
C ARG A 7 -25.86 -49.38 16.36
N ASN A 8 -26.05 -48.25 15.68
CA ASN A 8 -25.51 -48.00 14.35
C ASN A 8 -23.98 -47.76 14.48
N PRO A 9 -23.11 -48.42 13.69
CA PRO A 9 -21.68 -48.20 13.78
C PRO A 9 -21.34 -46.85 13.14
N LYS A 10 -20.66 -45.98 13.90
CA LYS A 10 -20.06 -44.75 13.38
C LYS A 10 -19.12 -45.10 12.24
N SER A 11 -19.42 -44.61 11.04
CA SER A 11 -18.49 -44.49 9.93
C SER A 11 -17.32 -43.59 10.34
N LYS A 12 -16.21 -44.19 10.77
CA LYS A 12 -14.91 -43.54 10.85
C LYS A 12 -14.28 -43.59 9.46
N GLU A 13 -14.62 -42.64 8.61
CA GLU A 13 -13.82 -42.34 7.43
C GLU A 13 -13.59 -40.83 7.33
N GLY A 14 -12.33 -40.48 7.44
CA GLY A 14 -11.83 -39.11 7.49
C GLY A 14 -10.35 -39.16 7.81
N SER A 15 -9.54 -39.51 6.79
CA SER A 15 -8.08 -39.35 6.79
C SER A 15 -7.70 -37.99 7.40
N PRO A 16 -6.69 -37.92 8.30
CA PRO A 16 -6.17 -36.64 8.74
C PRO A 16 -5.40 -36.02 7.57
N ARG A 17 -6.08 -35.24 6.72
CA ARG A 17 -5.37 -34.24 5.92
C ARG A 17 -4.70 -33.32 6.94
N THR A 18 -3.38 -33.43 7.06
CA THR A 18 -2.56 -32.55 7.89
C THR A 18 -2.91 -31.12 7.50
N ARG A 19 -3.70 -30.44 8.34
CA ARG A 19 -4.29 -29.15 8.01
C ARG A 19 -3.15 -28.13 8.15
N VAL A 20 -2.62 -27.66 7.03
CA VAL A 20 -1.58 -26.62 7.01
C VAL A 20 -2.08 -25.44 7.84
N SER A 21 -1.26 -25.01 8.79
CA SER A 21 -1.55 -24.00 9.80
C SER A 21 -0.88 -22.66 9.46
N LYS A 22 -1.24 -21.59 10.17
CA LYS A 22 -0.55 -20.29 10.06
C LYS A 22 0.96 -20.40 10.36
N ALA A 23 1.34 -21.30 11.28
CA ALA A 23 2.74 -21.53 11.63
C ALA A 23 3.50 -22.12 10.44
N ASP A 24 2.87 -23.02 9.68
CA ASP A 24 3.47 -23.64 8.50
C ASP A 24 3.74 -22.61 7.39
N VAL A 25 2.86 -21.62 7.22
CA VAL A 25 3.09 -20.51 6.29
C VAL A 25 4.32 -19.68 6.70
N ARG A 26 4.41 -19.30 7.98
CA ARG A 26 5.56 -18.54 8.49
C ARG A 26 6.86 -19.32 8.35
N LEU A 27 6.84 -20.62 8.66
CA LEU A 27 7.99 -21.50 8.48
C LEU A 27 8.40 -21.62 7.01
N ALA A 28 7.44 -21.74 6.09
CA ALA A 28 7.72 -21.78 4.66
C ALA A 28 8.37 -20.47 4.17
N ILE A 29 7.86 -19.31 4.59
CA ILE A 29 8.41 -17.99 4.25
C ILE A 29 9.85 -17.86 4.79
N MET A 30 10.04 -18.10 6.08
CA MET A 30 11.35 -17.94 6.74
C MET A 30 12.38 -18.97 6.26
N GLY A 31 11.94 -20.19 5.97
CA GLY A 31 12.79 -21.24 5.42
C GLY A 31 13.28 -20.90 4.01
N GLU A 32 12.37 -20.43 3.15
CA GLU A 32 12.73 -20.01 1.79
C GLU A 32 13.62 -18.75 1.81
N GLU A 33 13.34 -17.78 2.69
CA GLU A 33 14.20 -16.62 2.88
C GLU A 33 15.62 -17.04 3.29
N ARG A 34 15.75 -17.94 4.27
CA ARG A 34 17.04 -18.45 4.71
C ARG A 34 17.81 -19.09 3.57
N ARG A 35 17.16 -19.97 2.81
CA ARG A 35 17.74 -20.62 1.62
C ARG A 35 18.24 -19.59 0.60
N LEU A 36 17.47 -18.53 0.36
CA LEU A 36 17.88 -17.46 -0.55
C LEU A 36 19.09 -16.68 -0.02
N ARG A 37 19.12 -16.33 1.27
CA ARG A 37 20.24 -15.60 1.89
C ARG A 37 21.52 -16.44 2.00
N GLU A 38 21.40 -17.76 2.11
CA GLU A 38 22.52 -18.71 2.03
C GLU A 38 23.05 -18.81 0.60
N ARG A 39 22.16 -18.86 -0.40
CA ARG A 39 22.52 -18.96 -1.82
C ARG A 39 23.12 -17.67 -2.37
N TYR A 40 22.55 -16.51 -2.03
CA TYR A 40 22.92 -15.21 -2.58
C TYR A 40 23.47 -14.31 -1.47
N LYS A 41 24.81 -14.30 -1.31
CA LYS A 41 25.50 -13.53 -0.27
C LYS A 41 25.16 -12.04 -0.27
N LEU A 42 24.84 -11.45 -1.43
CA LEU A 42 24.42 -10.06 -1.53
C LEU A 42 23.21 -9.74 -0.62
N LEU A 43 22.28 -10.69 -0.46
CA LEU A 43 21.08 -10.52 0.37
C LEU A 43 21.41 -10.36 1.86
N GLN A 44 22.63 -10.66 2.30
CA GLN A 44 23.08 -10.42 3.68
C GLN A 44 23.39 -8.94 3.92
N HIS A 45 23.61 -8.14 2.87
CA HIS A 45 23.93 -6.71 2.95
C HIS A 45 22.69 -5.82 2.82
N GLN A 46 21.68 -6.06 3.67
CA GLN A 46 20.37 -5.40 3.59
C GLN A 46 20.45 -3.85 3.59
N ASN A 47 21.31 -3.26 4.42
CA ASN A 47 21.50 -1.80 4.44
C ASN A 47 22.13 -1.27 3.15
N ALA A 48 23.06 -2.01 2.55
CA ALA A 48 23.69 -1.63 1.29
C ALA A 48 22.67 -1.70 0.13
N ILE A 49 21.84 -2.75 0.09
CA ILE A 49 20.73 -2.86 -0.88
C ILE A 49 19.75 -1.69 -0.70
N GLY A 50 19.32 -1.42 0.54
CA GLY A 50 18.42 -0.30 0.83
C GLY A 50 19.01 1.05 0.38
N ALA A 51 20.28 1.31 0.70
CA ALA A 51 20.98 2.52 0.25
C ALA A 51 21.09 2.60 -1.28
N ALA A 52 21.43 1.50 -1.95
CA ALA A 52 21.52 1.45 -3.41
C ALA A 52 20.17 1.75 -4.08
N ILE A 53 19.07 1.19 -3.56
CA ILE A 53 17.71 1.46 -4.07
C ILE A 53 17.36 2.93 -3.87
N ILE A 54 17.62 3.50 -2.69
CA ILE A 54 17.37 4.92 -2.41
C ILE A 54 18.14 5.81 -3.39
N ILE A 55 19.46 5.61 -3.50
CA ILE A 55 20.33 6.44 -4.36
C ILE A 55 19.89 6.32 -5.82
N THR A 56 19.66 5.10 -6.32
CA THR A 56 19.24 4.88 -7.70
C THR A 56 17.90 5.56 -7.99
N SER A 57 16.95 5.48 -7.06
CA SER A 57 15.63 6.12 -7.21
C SER A 57 15.73 7.65 -7.23
N LEU A 58 16.60 8.23 -6.38
CA LEU A 58 16.82 9.67 -6.33
C LEU A 58 17.53 10.17 -7.59
N VAL A 59 18.56 9.46 -8.05
CA VAL A 59 19.28 9.78 -9.29
C VAL A 59 18.35 9.68 -10.50
N LEU A 60 17.52 8.64 -10.57
CA LEU A 60 16.50 8.50 -11.62
C LEU A 60 15.54 9.69 -11.61
N ASN A 61 14.95 10.01 -10.45
CA ASN A 61 13.97 11.09 -10.35
C ASN A 61 14.59 12.45 -10.69
N LEU A 62 15.79 12.73 -10.18
CA LEU A 62 16.51 13.97 -10.47
C LEU A 62 16.88 14.06 -11.95
N GLY A 63 17.41 12.98 -12.54
CA GLY A 63 17.77 12.91 -13.95
C GLY A 63 16.56 13.16 -14.86
N LEU A 64 15.41 12.57 -14.55
CA LEU A 64 14.16 12.81 -15.29
C LEU A 64 13.64 14.23 -15.11
N ALA A 65 13.71 14.80 -13.90
CA ALA A 65 13.28 16.17 -13.64
C ALA A 65 14.16 17.21 -14.37
N VAL A 66 15.48 17.00 -14.39
CA VAL A 66 16.43 17.83 -15.14
C VAL A 66 16.25 17.63 -16.64
N GLY A 67 16.14 16.39 -17.11
CA GLY A 67 15.88 16.09 -18.51
C GLY A 67 14.57 16.70 -19.03
N TYR A 68 13.52 16.73 -18.19
CA TYR A 68 12.27 17.42 -18.49
C TYR A 68 12.46 18.94 -18.56
N ALA A 69 13.20 19.54 -17.62
CA ALA A 69 13.51 20.98 -17.64
C ALA A 69 14.32 21.40 -18.88
N LEU A 70 15.18 20.53 -19.38
CA LEU A 70 15.97 20.73 -20.59
C LEU A 70 15.21 20.36 -21.89
N ALA A 71 13.92 20.01 -21.80
CA ALA A 71 13.08 19.55 -22.91
C ALA A 71 13.62 18.30 -23.66
N ILE A 72 14.48 17.50 -23.01
CA ILE A 72 15.02 16.24 -23.54
C ILE A 72 14.03 15.09 -23.30
N VAL A 73 13.35 15.11 -22.15
CA VAL A 73 12.42 14.06 -21.72
C VAL A 73 10.98 14.53 -21.92
N PRO A 74 10.13 13.79 -22.67
CA PRO A 74 8.72 14.13 -22.81
C PRO A 74 7.96 14.02 -21.48
N THR A 75 6.89 14.81 -21.33
CA THR A 75 6.07 14.87 -20.10
C THR A 75 5.63 13.50 -19.60
N ALA A 76 5.11 12.63 -20.46
CA ALA A 76 4.65 11.30 -20.06
C ALA A 76 5.78 10.43 -19.49
N VAL A 77 6.98 10.49 -20.08
CA VAL A 77 8.16 9.73 -19.62
C VAL A 77 8.64 10.28 -18.28
N ALA A 78 8.65 11.60 -18.11
CA ALA A 78 9.00 12.23 -16.83
C ALA A 78 8.00 11.80 -15.73
N VAL A 79 6.69 11.91 -15.99
CA VAL A 79 5.66 11.57 -15.00
C VAL A 79 5.74 10.10 -14.58
N LEU A 80 5.73 9.18 -15.55
CA LEU A 80 5.73 7.75 -15.27
C LEU A 80 7.07 7.27 -14.70
N GLY A 81 8.19 7.77 -15.22
CA GLY A 81 9.52 7.41 -14.72
C GLY A 81 9.77 7.90 -13.30
N ILE A 82 9.36 9.14 -12.97
CA ILE A 82 9.45 9.65 -11.60
C ILE A 82 8.50 8.88 -10.69
N ALA A 83 7.28 8.56 -11.15
CA ALA A 83 6.33 7.77 -10.37
C ALA A 83 6.92 6.39 -10.01
N PHE A 84 7.62 5.74 -10.95
CA PHE A 84 8.32 4.49 -10.70
C PHE A 84 9.40 4.62 -9.61
N GLY A 85 10.26 5.66 -9.68
CA GLY A 85 11.26 5.90 -8.65
C GLY A 85 10.64 6.25 -7.28
N LEU A 86 9.54 7.02 -7.26
CA LEU A 86 8.78 7.29 -6.03
C LEU A 86 8.18 6.01 -5.43
N SER A 87 7.76 5.06 -6.26
CA SER A 87 7.25 3.78 -5.81
C SER A 87 8.34 2.94 -5.11
N LEU A 88 9.59 2.98 -5.58
CA LEU A 88 10.71 2.30 -4.90
C LEU A 88 10.97 2.92 -3.54
N LEU A 89 10.99 4.26 -3.48
CA LEU A 89 11.14 4.98 -2.22
C LEU A 89 10.00 4.68 -1.24
N HIS A 90 8.79 4.43 -1.75
CA HIS A 90 7.67 4.01 -0.92
C HIS A 90 7.87 2.63 -0.31
N GLU A 91 8.33 1.65 -1.09
CA GLU A 91 8.64 0.31 -0.56
C GLU A 91 9.75 0.37 0.50
N ILE A 92 10.77 1.21 0.27
CA ILE A 92 11.82 1.47 1.27
C ILE A 92 11.24 2.10 2.54
N GLU A 93 10.37 3.10 2.43
CA GLU A 93 9.72 3.71 3.60
C GLU A 93 8.88 2.69 4.37
N HIS A 94 8.12 1.85 3.66
CA HIS A 94 7.30 0.79 4.24
C HIS A 94 8.16 -0.24 4.99
N ASP A 95 9.26 -0.68 4.41
CA ASP A 95 10.21 -1.57 5.09
C ASP A 95 10.94 -0.87 6.25
N LEU A 96 11.23 0.43 6.13
CA LEU A 96 11.85 1.24 7.19
C LEU A 96 10.90 1.43 8.39
N ILE A 97 9.57 1.46 8.16
CA ILE A 97 8.56 1.46 9.23
C ILE A 97 8.74 0.22 10.14
N HIS A 98 9.09 -0.92 9.56
CA HIS A 98 9.41 -2.19 10.25
C HIS A 98 10.87 -2.32 10.68
N ASN A 99 11.63 -1.21 10.69
CA ASN A 99 13.02 -1.18 11.15
C ASN A 99 13.96 -2.10 10.33
N LEU A 100 13.65 -2.37 9.05
CA LEU A 100 14.43 -3.30 8.22
C LEU A 100 15.73 -2.69 7.69
N TYR A 101 15.78 -1.38 7.47
CA TYR A 101 17.01 -0.71 7.03
C TYR A 101 17.58 0.16 8.14
N PHE A 102 18.90 0.17 8.23
CA PHE A 102 19.68 0.97 9.18
C PHE A 102 19.27 0.74 10.64
N ALA A 103 18.92 -0.52 10.96
CA ALA A 103 18.54 -0.93 12.30
C ALA A 103 19.62 -0.53 13.33
N GLY A 104 19.19 0.03 14.47
CA GLY A 104 20.09 0.56 15.50
C GLY A 104 20.56 2.01 15.26
N HIS A 105 20.40 2.57 14.07
CA HIS A 105 20.84 3.93 13.73
C HIS A 105 19.66 4.92 13.59
N LYS A 106 18.98 5.24 14.70
CA LYS A 106 17.76 6.09 14.71
C LYS A 106 17.93 7.43 13.99
N LYS A 107 19.08 8.10 14.11
CA LYS A 107 19.37 9.36 13.41
C LYS A 107 19.33 9.18 11.90
N LEU A 108 19.95 8.11 11.39
CA LEU A 108 19.97 7.79 9.97
C LEU A 108 18.58 7.41 9.46
N GLN A 109 17.82 6.61 10.21
CA GLN A 109 16.44 6.28 9.85
C GLN A 109 15.56 7.53 9.74
N ASN A 110 15.65 8.43 10.73
CA ASN A 110 14.90 9.69 10.71
C ASN A 110 15.31 10.59 9.53
N PHE A 111 16.60 10.60 9.17
CA PHE A 111 17.07 11.29 7.98
C PHE A 111 16.44 10.70 6.70
N VAL A 112 16.52 9.37 6.53
CA VAL A 112 15.95 8.67 5.37
C VAL A 112 14.43 8.87 5.29
N PHE A 113 13.71 8.81 6.42
CA PHE A 113 12.28 9.13 6.45
C PHE A 113 11.97 10.55 5.97
N ARG A 114 12.71 11.55 6.46
CA ARG A 114 12.52 12.95 6.05
C ARG A 114 12.83 13.15 4.57
N LEU A 115 13.91 12.54 4.09
CA LEU A 115 14.30 12.58 2.69
C LEU A 115 13.18 12.02 1.79
N ILE A 116 12.71 10.81 2.09
CA ILE A 116 11.62 10.18 1.32
C ILE A 116 10.33 11.01 1.43
N TRP A 117 10.02 11.55 2.61
CA TRP A 117 8.81 12.35 2.83
C TRP A 117 8.78 13.62 1.95
N VAL A 118 9.89 14.36 1.90
CA VAL A 118 10.01 15.55 1.04
C VAL A 118 9.86 15.17 -0.43
N VAL A 119 10.56 14.12 -0.87
CA VAL A 119 10.55 13.69 -2.27
C VAL A 119 9.17 13.19 -2.70
N LYS A 120 8.47 12.44 -1.83
CA LYS A 120 7.19 11.78 -2.15
C LYS A 120 5.97 12.71 -2.01
N LEU A 121 6.07 13.81 -1.27
CA LEU A 121 4.96 14.73 -0.98
C LEU A 121 3.68 14.00 -0.55
N HIS A 122 3.75 13.27 0.56
CA HIS A 122 2.64 12.44 1.04
C HIS A 122 2.57 12.46 2.57
N ALA A 123 1.80 11.53 3.14
CA ALA A 123 1.64 11.38 4.57
C ALA A 123 2.97 11.33 5.32
N ASN A 124 2.99 11.99 6.47
CA ASN A 124 4.15 12.05 7.34
C ASN A 124 4.57 10.64 7.78
N PRO A 125 5.84 10.27 7.63
CA PRO A 125 6.30 8.90 7.86
C PRO A 125 6.21 8.46 9.33
N ILE A 126 6.27 9.38 10.29
CA ILE A 126 6.14 9.05 11.72
C ILE A 126 4.69 8.71 12.03
N TRP A 127 3.76 9.53 11.55
CA TRP A 127 2.33 9.25 11.67
C TRP A 127 1.97 7.98 10.92
N ARG A 128 2.50 7.80 9.70
CA ARG A 128 2.30 6.59 8.91
C ARG A 128 2.84 5.34 9.61
N ARG A 129 4.01 5.41 10.26
CA ARG A 129 4.54 4.31 11.08
C ARG A 129 3.54 3.88 12.17
N LYS A 130 2.97 4.83 12.90
CA LYS A 130 1.95 4.57 13.94
C LYS A 130 0.74 3.84 13.34
N VAL A 131 0.21 4.37 12.26
CA VAL A 131 -0.99 3.85 11.58
C VAL A 131 -0.73 2.46 10.98
N HIS A 132 0.43 2.25 10.36
CA HIS A 132 0.78 0.98 9.73
C HIS A 132 1.03 -0.13 10.74
N LEU A 133 1.73 0.15 11.85
CA LEU A 133 1.89 -0.84 12.91
C LEU A 133 0.54 -1.19 13.56
N ARG A 134 -0.39 -0.24 13.65
CA ARG A 134 -1.76 -0.50 14.09
C ARG A 134 -2.52 -1.37 13.09
N HIS A 135 -2.35 -1.14 11.79
CA HIS A 135 -2.93 -1.97 10.73
C HIS A 135 -2.53 -3.45 10.89
N HIS A 136 -1.24 -3.75 11.10
CA HIS A 136 -0.82 -5.15 11.40
C HIS A 136 -1.51 -5.74 12.63
N ALA A 137 -1.75 -4.94 13.67
CA ALA A 137 -2.35 -5.41 14.91
C ALA A 137 -3.89 -5.54 14.84
N LYS A 138 -4.53 -4.77 13.96
CA LYS A 138 -6.00 -4.61 13.90
C LYS A 138 -6.55 -4.81 12.49
N SER A 139 -5.83 -5.52 11.62
CA SER A 139 -6.12 -5.58 10.19
C SER A 139 -7.56 -6.02 9.92
N GLY A 140 -8.24 -5.27 9.06
CA GLY A 140 -9.64 -5.47 8.70
C GLY A 140 -10.63 -5.31 9.86
N GLN A 141 -10.22 -4.77 11.01
CA GLN A 141 -11.12 -4.46 12.13
C GLN A 141 -11.47 -2.97 12.15
N ILE A 142 -12.40 -2.55 13.03
CA ILE A 142 -12.75 -1.13 13.22
C ILE A 142 -11.52 -0.28 13.56
N GLY A 143 -10.54 -0.86 14.27
CA GLY A 143 -9.29 -0.18 14.63
C GLY A 143 -8.27 -0.06 13.48
N ASP A 144 -8.54 -0.59 12.28
CA ASP A 144 -7.64 -0.50 11.13
C ASP A 144 -7.73 0.88 10.46
N TRP A 145 -6.99 1.85 10.96
CA TRP A 145 -7.06 3.20 10.41
C TRP A 145 -6.45 3.32 9.01
N GLU A 146 -5.43 2.54 8.69
CA GLU A 146 -4.73 2.64 7.39
C GLU A 146 -5.72 2.37 6.27
N GLU A 147 -6.40 1.23 6.35
CA GLU A 147 -7.31 0.80 5.30
C GLU A 147 -8.64 1.55 5.32
N ARG A 148 -9.16 1.88 6.51
CA ARG A 148 -10.42 2.64 6.61
C ARG A 148 -10.29 4.07 6.07
N LEU A 149 -9.13 4.69 6.21
CA LEU A 149 -8.85 6.00 5.62
C LEU A 149 -8.74 5.96 4.09
N LEU A 150 -8.53 4.78 3.51
CA LEU A 150 -8.53 4.53 2.06
C LEU A 150 -9.89 4.04 1.54
N GLY A 151 -10.91 4.00 2.40
CA GLY A 151 -12.28 3.68 2.05
C GLY A 151 -12.61 2.19 2.01
N LEU A 152 -11.83 1.35 2.69
CA LEU A 152 -12.22 -0.06 2.89
C LEU A 152 -13.46 -0.14 3.79
N GLY A 153 -14.40 -1.02 3.40
CA GLY A 153 -15.67 -1.18 4.11
C GLY A 153 -16.75 -0.18 3.71
N ASP A 154 -16.45 0.75 2.79
CA ASP A 154 -17.40 1.78 2.34
C ASP A 154 -18.14 1.34 1.08
N HIS A 155 -19.47 1.46 1.08
CA HIS A 155 -20.29 1.18 -0.12
C HIS A 155 -20.36 2.38 -1.06
N VAL A 156 -19.92 3.54 -0.59
CA VAL A 156 -20.01 4.82 -1.29
C VAL A 156 -18.88 4.98 -2.33
N ILE A 157 -19.13 4.60 -3.58
CA ILE A 157 -18.15 4.54 -4.67
C ILE A 157 -17.38 5.85 -4.88
N TRP A 158 -18.04 7.00 -4.86
CA TRP A 158 -17.43 8.30 -5.18
C TRP A 158 -16.48 8.77 -4.07
N ARG A 159 -16.76 8.49 -2.78
CA ARG A 159 -15.80 8.75 -1.70
C ARG A 159 -14.55 7.88 -1.87
N ARG A 160 -14.71 6.62 -2.28
CA ARG A 160 -13.58 5.72 -2.56
C ARG A 160 -12.76 6.20 -3.75
N LEU A 161 -13.41 6.62 -4.84
CA LEU A 161 -12.71 7.19 -6.00
C LEU A 161 -11.89 8.42 -5.59
N VAL A 162 -12.40 9.30 -4.73
CA VAL A 162 -11.62 10.43 -4.21
C VAL A 162 -10.42 9.96 -3.39
N ALA A 163 -10.58 9.00 -2.48
CA ALA A 163 -9.46 8.45 -1.71
C ALA A 163 -8.41 7.76 -2.58
N ILE A 164 -8.82 7.09 -3.66
CA ILE A 164 -7.94 6.42 -4.62
C ILE A 164 -7.20 7.44 -5.50
N LEU A 165 -7.90 8.43 -6.05
CA LEU A 165 -7.34 9.34 -7.05
C LEU A 165 -6.58 10.52 -6.45
N ILE A 166 -6.85 10.87 -5.19
CA ILE A 166 -6.27 12.05 -4.54
C ILE A 166 -5.48 11.60 -3.30
N PRO A 167 -4.15 11.82 -3.24
CA PRO A 167 -3.29 11.50 -2.09
C PRO A 167 -3.84 11.86 -0.71
N PHE A 168 -4.53 13.00 -0.61
CA PHE A 168 -5.16 13.50 0.60
C PHE A 168 -6.69 13.43 0.56
N GLY A 169 -7.28 12.63 -0.34
CA GLY A 169 -8.70 12.34 -0.37
C GLY A 169 -9.20 11.55 0.84
N SER A 170 -8.29 10.90 1.58
CA SER A 170 -8.55 10.21 2.84
C SER A 170 -9.14 11.10 3.94
N HIS A 171 -9.03 12.44 3.82
CA HIS A 171 -9.70 13.38 4.72
C HIS A 171 -11.22 13.19 4.79
N LEU A 172 -11.85 12.69 3.71
CA LEU A 172 -13.27 12.34 3.70
C LEU A 172 -13.65 11.27 4.73
N TYR A 173 -12.68 10.49 5.20
CA TYR A 173 -12.87 9.39 6.14
C TYR A 173 -12.55 9.76 7.59
N PHE A 174 -12.05 10.96 7.87
CA PHE A 174 -11.65 11.34 9.23
C PHE A 174 -12.83 11.37 10.20
N GLY A 175 -13.98 11.92 9.77
CA GLY A 175 -15.21 11.91 10.54
C GLY A 175 -15.74 10.48 10.80
N PRO A 176 -15.99 9.69 9.74
CA PRO A 176 -16.45 8.30 9.87
C PRO A 176 -15.54 7.39 10.71
N VAL A 177 -14.21 7.55 10.63
CA VAL A 177 -13.29 6.78 11.48
C VAL A 177 -13.40 7.25 12.93
N ALA A 178 -13.33 8.57 13.19
CA ALA A 178 -13.41 9.13 14.53
C ALA A 178 -14.74 8.81 15.25
N SER A 179 -15.85 8.69 14.52
CA SER A 179 -17.16 8.38 15.11
C SER A 179 -17.29 6.93 15.58
N THR A 180 -16.34 6.06 15.23
CA THR A 180 -16.41 4.61 15.51
C THR A 180 -15.19 4.10 16.28
N ASP A 181 -14.08 4.83 16.28
CA ASP A 181 -12.90 4.53 17.08
C ASP A 181 -12.45 5.82 17.81
N PRO A 182 -12.68 5.94 19.14
CA PRO A 182 -12.33 7.13 19.90
C PRO A 182 -10.82 7.34 20.05
N GLU A 183 -10.00 6.31 19.78
CA GLU A 183 -8.53 6.45 19.78
C GLU A 183 -8.03 7.23 18.54
N PHE A 184 -8.86 7.37 17.51
CA PHE A 184 -8.49 8.10 16.29
C PHE A 184 -8.63 9.61 16.48
N SER A 185 -7.49 10.32 16.48
CA SER A 185 -7.45 11.78 16.54
C SER A 185 -7.43 12.42 15.14
N ARG A 186 -8.54 13.09 14.78
CA ARG A 186 -8.64 13.90 13.55
C ARG A 186 -7.60 15.02 13.54
N THR A 187 -7.41 15.68 14.67
CA THR A 187 -6.51 16.83 14.82
C THR A 187 -5.05 16.42 14.70
N GLU A 188 -4.64 15.32 15.36
CA GLU A 188 -3.27 14.79 15.23
C GLU A 188 -2.99 14.41 13.78
N THR A 189 -3.92 13.68 13.16
CA THR A 189 -3.78 13.23 11.76
C THR A 189 -3.67 14.41 10.80
N PHE A 190 -4.54 15.41 10.92
CA PHE A 190 -4.50 16.60 10.08
C PHE A 190 -3.19 17.39 10.27
N LYS A 191 -2.82 17.70 11.52
CA LYS A 191 -1.59 18.47 11.82
C LYS A 191 -0.32 17.77 11.38
N SER A 192 -0.25 16.45 11.54
CA SER A 192 0.92 15.66 11.13
C SER A 192 1.15 15.72 9.62
N ASN A 193 0.08 15.83 8.85
CA ASN A 193 0.10 15.81 7.38
C ASN A 193 -0.02 17.21 6.76
N LEU A 194 -0.28 18.25 7.54
CA LEU A 194 -0.55 19.61 7.07
C LEU A 194 0.53 20.15 6.11
N PRO A 195 1.85 20.03 6.37
CA PRO A 195 2.84 20.57 5.44
C PRO A 195 2.73 19.96 4.03
N ALA A 196 2.70 18.63 3.95
CA ALA A 196 2.60 17.94 2.66
C ALA A 196 1.21 18.12 2.01
N GLY A 197 0.14 18.12 2.81
CA GLY A 197 -1.23 18.34 2.34
C GLY A 197 -1.44 19.75 1.80
N ALA A 198 -0.93 20.78 2.48
CA ALA A 198 -1.00 22.16 2.01
C ALA A 198 -0.20 22.35 0.72
N THR A 199 1.04 21.84 0.66
CA THR A 199 1.84 21.88 -0.55
C THR A 199 1.15 21.16 -1.71
N PHE A 200 0.56 19.99 -1.48
CA PHE A 200 -0.22 19.28 -2.49
C PHE A 200 -1.39 20.12 -3.01
N VAL A 201 -2.20 20.70 -2.12
CA VAL A 201 -3.36 21.52 -2.49
C VAL A 201 -2.92 22.76 -3.28
N ILE A 202 -1.86 23.44 -2.83
CA ILE A 202 -1.31 24.61 -3.54
C ILE A 202 -0.88 24.21 -4.95
N LEU A 203 -0.09 23.14 -5.11
CA LEU A 203 0.38 22.70 -6.43
C LEU A 203 -0.77 22.28 -7.34
N ALA A 204 -1.77 21.57 -6.79
CA ALA A 204 -2.96 21.15 -7.53
C ALA A 204 -3.78 22.36 -8.01
N LEU A 205 -4.02 23.33 -7.12
CA LEU A 205 -4.71 24.57 -7.49
C LEU A 205 -3.94 25.35 -8.54
N LEU A 206 -2.62 25.50 -8.39
CA LEU A 206 -1.78 26.18 -9.38
C LEU A 206 -1.81 25.47 -10.73
N GLY A 207 -1.80 24.13 -10.75
CA GLY A 207 -1.94 23.34 -11.98
C GLY A 207 -3.29 23.57 -12.65
N ILE A 208 -4.39 23.55 -11.89
CA ILE A 208 -5.74 23.82 -12.41
C ILE A 208 -5.82 25.25 -12.95
N LEU A 209 -5.40 26.25 -12.16
CA LEU A 209 -5.35 27.66 -12.56
C LEU A 209 -4.54 27.85 -13.85
N HIS A 210 -3.41 27.14 -13.99
CA HIS A 210 -2.59 27.18 -15.21
C HIS A 210 -3.31 26.67 -16.45
N LEU A 211 -4.26 25.74 -16.30
CA LEU A 211 -5.02 25.16 -17.42
C LEU A 211 -6.28 25.96 -17.76
N VAL A 212 -6.93 26.59 -16.79
CA VAL A 212 -8.25 27.21 -16.96
C VAL A 212 -8.22 28.72 -17.13
N LEU A 213 -7.16 29.40 -16.69
CA LEU A 213 -7.07 30.85 -16.80
C LEU A 213 -6.75 31.28 -18.24
N PRO A 214 -7.34 32.39 -18.72
CA PRO A 214 -7.01 32.92 -20.03
C PRO A 214 -5.59 33.52 -20.03
N ALA A 215 -4.97 33.58 -21.20
CA ALA A 215 -3.63 34.16 -21.38
C ALA A 215 -3.50 35.58 -20.80
N SER A 216 -4.59 36.37 -20.83
CA SER A 216 -4.66 37.72 -20.26
C SER A 216 -4.49 37.79 -18.74
N VAL A 217 -4.73 36.69 -18.02
CA VAL A 217 -4.46 36.56 -16.58
C VAL A 217 -3.07 35.99 -16.34
N HIS A 218 -2.57 35.12 -17.23
CA HIS A 218 -1.20 34.60 -17.16
C HIS A 218 -0.15 35.72 -17.21
N VAL A 219 -0.34 36.72 -18.07
CA VAL A 219 0.57 37.87 -18.23
C VAL A 219 0.65 38.79 -17.01
N ARG A 220 -0.25 38.65 -16.02
CA ARG A 220 -0.21 39.47 -14.78
C ARG A 220 0.79 38.95 -13.75
N ALA A 221 1.20 37.68 -13.86
CA ALA A 221 2.24 37.11 -13.02
C ALA A 221 3.52 36.87 -13.85
N PRO A 222 4.71 36.86 -13.24
CA PRO A 222 5.95 36.60 -13.95
C PRO A 222 5.91 35.24 -14.67
N GLU A 223 6.41 35.17 -15.91
CA GLU A 223 6.49 33.91 -16.67
C GLU A 223 7.24 32.81 -15.91
N ALA A 224 8.30 33.18 -15.18
CA ALA A 224 9.06 32.28 -14.34
C ALA A 224 8.20 31.60 -13.25
N PHE A 225 7.18 32.29 -12.73
CA PHE A 225 6.27 31.72 -11.74
C PHE A 225 5.42 30.59 -12.33
N TRP A 226 4.77 30.84 -13.48
CA TRP A 226 3.96 29.81 -14.15
C TRP A 226 4.81 28.65 -14.66
N SER A 227 6.00 28.94 -15.16
CA SER A 227 6.96 27.92 -15.60
C SER A 227 7.39 27.02 -14.44
N ALA A 228 7.71 27.60 -13.28
CA ALA A 228 8.04 26.84 -12.07
C ALA A 228 6.85 26.01 -11.58
N ALA A 229 5.63 26.57 -11.57
CA ALA A 229 4.42 25.86 -11.17
C ALA A 229 4.12 24.66 -12.10
N ALA A 230 4.22 24.86 -13.41
CA ALA A 230 4.02 23.81 -14.41
C ALA A 230 5.10 22.72 -14.29
N TRP A 231 6.36 23.11 -14.09
CA TRP A 231 7.46 22.18 -13.87
C TRP A 231 7.23 21.33 -12.60
N LEU A 232 6.92 21.95 -11.46
CA LEU A 232 6.63 21.25 -10.19
C LEU A 232 5.41 20.32 -10.32
N ASN A 233 4.40 20.70 -11.11
CA ASN A 233 3.28 19.80 -11.39
C ASN A 233 3.75 18.51 -12.06
N VAL A 234 4.61 18.61 -13.07
CA VAL A 234 5.09 17.45 -13.84
C VAL A 234 6.09 16.59 -13.06
N VAL A 235 7.02 17.21 -12.32
CA VAL A 235 8.11 16.46 -11.68
C VAL A 235 7.83 16.07 -10.22
N TRP A 236 6.76 16.61 -9.61
CA TRP A 236 6.47 16.37 -8.19
C TRP A 236 5.02 15.95 -7.94
N LEU A 237 4.04 16.74 -8.40
CA LEU A 237 2.62 16.47 -8.10
C LEU A 237 2.07 15.26 -8.86
N LEU A 238 2.10 15.29 -10.19
CA LEU A 238 1.51 14.25 -11.06
C LEU A 238 2.13 12.86 -10.83
N PRO A 239 3.47 12.71 -10.70
CA PRO A 239 4.06 11.42 -10.37
C PRO A 239 3.57 10.87 -9.02
N GLY A 240 3.43 11.75 -8.03
CA GLY A 240 2.88 11.41 -6.71
C GLY A 240 1.44 10.92 -6.78
N ILE A 241 0.62 11.54 -7.63
CA ILE A 241 -0.76 11.11 -7.90
C ILE A 241 -0.78 9.71 -8.55
N VAL A 242 -0.03 9.49 -9.63
CA VAL A 242 0.04 8.18 -10.31
C VAL A 242 0.42 7.08 -9.32
N ARG A 243 1.48 7.32 -8.54
CA ARG A 243 1.99 6.39 -7.55
C ARG A 243 0.98 6.12 -6.43
N HIS A 244 0.31 7.16 -5.93
CA HIS A 244 -0.74 7.04 -4.91
C HIS A 244 -1.94 6.25 -5.42
N THR A 245 -2.42 6.56 -6.62
CA THR A 245 -3.55 5.85 -7.23
C THR A 245 -3.26 4.38 -7.42
N ALA A 246 -2.06 4.04 -7.92
CA ALA A 246 -1.68 2.65 -8.11
C ALA A 246 -1.68 1.85 -6.80
N ILE A 247 -1.03 2.36 -5.74
CA ILE A 247 -1.00 1.63 -4.46
C ILE A 247 -2.38 1.60 -3.80
N THR A 248 -3.18 2.66 -3.91
CA THR A 248 -4.45 2.74 -3.20
C THR A 248 -5.48 1.83 -3.84
N LEU A 249 -5.51 1.79 -5.18
CA LEU A 249 -6.31 0.83 -5.91
C LEU A 249 -5.85 -0.61 -5.65
N MET A 250 -4.54 -0.85 -5.52
CA MET A 250 -4.00 -2.16 -5.17
C MET A 250 -4.37 -2.58 -3.74
N THR A 251 -4.12 -1.75 -2.73
CA THR A 251 -4.36 -2.08 -1.31
C THR A 251 -5.85 -2.33 -1.07
N THR A 252 -6.71 -1.47 -1.64
CA THR A 252 -8.17 -1.66 -1.60
C THR A 252 -8.63 -2.90 -2.37
N SER A 253 -7.81 -3.46 -3.27
CA SER A 253 -8.12 -4.70 -3.97
C SER A 253 -7.59 -5.95 -3.27
N VAL A 254 -6.72 -5.83 -2.26
CA VAL A 254 -6.13 -7.01 -1.58
C VAL A 254 -6.60 -7.20 -0.15
N HIS A 255 -7.00 -6.14 0.54
CA HIS A 255 -7.40 -6.21 1.94
C HIS A 255 -8.90 -6.46 2.13
N TYR A 256 -9.24 -7.30 3.09
CA TYR A 256 -10.61 -7.47 3.55
C TYR A 256 -10.88 -6.69 4.84
N ALA A 257 -12.14 -6.34 5.05
CA ALA A 257 -12.57 -5.58 6.22
C ALA A 257 -13.89 -6.08 6.79
N GLY A 258 -13.93 -6.16 8.11
CA GLY A 258 -15.11 -6.24 8.95
C GLY A 258 -15.60 -7.66 9.25
N ASP A 259 -16.04 -8.44 8.26
CA ASP A 259 -16.61 -9.79 8.48
C ASP A 259 -15.55 -10.91 8.53
N ILE A 260 -14.35 -10.56 9.00
CA ILE A 260 -13.20 -11.46 9.11
C ILE A 260 -12.81 -11.71 10.58
N PRO A 261 -12.35 -12.91 10.96
CA PRO A 261 -11.91 -13.19 12.32
C PRO A 261 -10.69 -12.33 12.70
N ALA A 262 -10.76 -11.66 13.86
CA ALA A 262 -9.67 -10.83 14.35
C ALA A 262 -8.38 -11.65 14.59
N GLY A 263 -7.24 -11.14 14.11
CA GLY A 263 -5.94 -11.80 14.22
C GLY A 263 -5.79 -13.04 13.33
N ASP A 264 -6.69 -13.22 12.36
CA ASP A 264 -6.57 -14.25 11.35
C ASP A 264 -6.08 -13.73 10.01
N VAL A 265 -4.74 -13.65 9.90
CA VAL A 265 -3.99 -13.25 8.71
C VAL A 265 -4.45 -13.93 7.41
N ARG A 266 -5.03 -15.14 7.47
CA ARG A 266 -5.56 -15.81 6.28
C ARG A 266 -6.68 -15.01 5.60
N TYR A 267 -7.44 -14.26 6.39
CA TYR A 267 -8.59 -13.50 5.96
C TYR A 267 -8.28 -12.02 5.74
N GLU A 268 -7.16 -11.51 6.27
CA GLU A 268 -6.81 -10.09 6.19
C GLU A 268 -6.52 -9.65 4.75
N ASN A 269 -5.92 -10.54 3.95
CA ASN A 269 -5.41 -10.20 2.62
C ASN A 269 -5.58 -11.36 1.61
N GLN A 270 -5.61 -11.04 0.32
CA GLN A 270 -5.57 -12.01 -0.80
C GLN A 270 -4.36 -11.81 -1.71
N ILE A 271 -4.00 -12.86 -2.43
CA ILE A 271 -3.00 -12.78 -3.51
C ILE A 271 -3.67 -12.20 -4.75
N VAL A 272 -3.17 -11.08 -5.26
CA VAL A 272 -3.60 -10.47 -6.52
C VAL A 272 -2.43 -10.40 -7.50
N ASP A 273 -2.43 -11.31 -8.47
CA ASP A 273 -1.44 -11.38 -9.57
C ASP A 273 -2.10 -11.48 -10.96
N HIS A 274 -3.40 -11.20 -11.03
CA HIS A 274 -4.14 -11.14 -12.29
C HIS A 274 -3.58 -10.06 -13.22
N TRP A 275 -3.51 -10.34 -14.52
CA TRP A 275 -2.90 -9.45 -15.53
C TRP A 275 -3.53 -8.06 -15.60
N LEU A 276 -4.83 -7.92 -15.24
CA LEU A 276 -5.52 -6.63 -15.13
C LEU A 276 -4.81 -5.65 -14.18
N TYR A 277 -4.12 -6.17 -13.17
CA TYR A 277 -3.41 -5.36 -12.19
C TYR A 277 -1.97 -5.06 -12.58
N LEU A 278 -1.44 -5.65 -13.66
CA LEU A 278 -0.04 -5.48 -14.07
C LEU A 278 0.40 -4.00 -14.20
N PRO A 279 -0.41 -3.09 -14.78
CA PRO A 279 -0.04 -1.68 -14.84
C PRO A 279 0.12 -1.04 -13.45
N LEU A 280 -0.70 -1.45 -12.48
CA LEU A 280 -0.62 -0.94 -11.11
C LEU A 280 0.58 -1.54 -10.37
N GLN A 281 0.86 -2.84 -10.60
CA GLN A 281 1.99 -3.54 -9.99
C GLN A 281 3.33 -2.90 -10.37
N LEU A 282 3.44 -2.27 -11.53
CA LEU A 282 4.63 -1.49 -11.92
C LEU A 282 4.94 -0.37 -10.92
N PHE A 283 3.89 0.26 -10.37
CA PHE A 283 3.99 1.38 -9.43
C PHE A 283 3.77 0.97 -7.97
N CYS A 284 3.70 -0.32 -7.68
CA CYS A 284 3.70 -0.85 -6.32
C CYS A 284 4.54 -2.13 -6.14
N PHE A 285 5.45 -2.44 -7.07
CA PHE A 285 6.41 -3.55 -6.98
C PHE A 285 5.79 -4.89 -6.59
N ASN A 286 4.74 -5.27 -7.31
CA ASN A 286 3.95 -6.48 -7.05
C ASN A 286 3.39 -6.58 -5.62
N PHE A 287 3.08 -5.44 -4.99
CA PHE A 287 2.41 -5.38 -3.70
C PHE A 287 1.22 -6.33 -3.67
N GLY A 288 0.34 -6.32 -4.67
CA GLY A 288 -0.84 -7.18 -4.66
C GLY A 288 -0.52 -8.69 -4.61
N ALA A 289 0.59 -9.10 -5.24
CA ALA A 289 0.96 -10.51 -5.29
C ALA A 289 1.68 -10.98 -4.02
N THR A 290 2.25 -10.04 -3.27
CA THR A 290 3.21 -10.34 -2.19
C THR A 290 2.80 -9.79 -0.83
N HIS A 291 1.82 -8.89 -0.73
CA HIS A 291 1.51 -8.21 0.52
C HIS A 291 0.96 -9.15 1.59
N VAL A 292 0.24 -10.21 1.22
CA VAL A 292 -0.14 -11.23 2.21
C VAL A 292 1.08 -11.83 2.95
N ILE A 293 2.23 -11.97 2.29
CA ILE A 293 3.48 -12.45 2.91
C ILE A 293 3.93 -11.48 4.00
N HIS A 294 3.75 -10.18 3.78
CA HIS A 294 4.07 -9.13 4.75
C HIS A 294 3.24 -9.22 6.04
N HIS A 295 1.94 -9.57 5.95
CA HIS A 295 1.14 -9.80 7.15
C HIS A 295 1.58 -11.04 7.93
N TYR A 296 2.05 -12.08 7.22
CA TYR A 296 2.60 -13.27 7.88
C TYR A 296 3.98 -13.00 8.48
N VAL A 297 4.85 -12.27 7.79
CA VAL A 297 6.24 -11.98 8.19
C VAL A 297 6.58 -10.54 7.78
N ALA A 298 6.27 -9.59 8.66
CA ALA A 298 6.56 -8.17 8.43
C ALA A 298 8.07 -7.87 8.41
N ALA A 299 8.88 -8.75 9.01
CA ALA A 299 10.33 -8.62 9.09
C ALA A 299 11.08 -9.08 7.82
N GLN A 300 10.53 -8.81 6.64
CA GLN A 300 11.08 -9.23 5.35
C GLN A 300 10.98 -8.08 4.34
N PRO A 301 12.08 -7.61 3.72
CA PRO A 301 12.03 -6.49 2.77
C PRO A 301 11.31 -6.85 1.46
N PHE A 302 10.80 -5.85 0.75
CA PHE A 302 9.94 -6.04 -0.43
C PHE A 302 10.56 -6.91 -1.53
N TYR A 303 11.86 -6.73 -1.81
CA TYR A 303 12.55 -7.54 -2.81
C TYR A 303 12.68 -9.02 -2.40
N LEU A 304 12.79 -9.33 -1.10
CA LEU A 304 12.76 -10.72 -0.63
C LEU A 304 11.34 -11.28 -0.68
N ARG A 305 10.32 -10.49 -0.33
CA ARG A 305 8.91 -10.88 -0.50
C ARG A 305 8.65 -11.31 -1.95
N GLN A 306 9.19 -10.57 -2.90
CA GLN A 306 9.14 -10.93 -4.33
C GLN A 306 9.80 -12.28 -4.61
N MET A 307 11.03 -12.50 -4.13
CA MET A 307 11.80 -13.70 -4.42
C MET A 307 11.22 -14.97 -3.79
N VAL A 308 10.62 -14.88 -2.60
CA VAL A 308 9.99 -16.04 -1.93
C VAL A 308 8.60 -16.36 -2.48
N SER A 309 7.92 -15.38 -3.09
CA SER A 309 6.49 -15.44 -3.45
C SER A 309 6.09 -16.72 -4.19
N ALA A 310 6.83 -17.09 -5.24
CA ALA A 310 6.50 -18.24 -6.08
C ALA A 310 6.54 -19.57 -5.30
N LYS A 311 7.44 -19.70 -4.32
CA LYS A 311 7.58 -20.90 -3.48
C LYS A 311 6.58 -20.94 -2.34
N VAL A 312 6.21 -19.78 -1.80
CA VAL A 312 5.28 -19.66 -0.67
C VAL A 312 3.83 -19.71 -1.10
N LYS A 313 3.51 -19.25 -2.33
CA LYS A 313 2.13 -19.17 -2.85
C LYS A 313 1.32 -20.46 -2.68
N PRO A 314 1.80 -21.66 -3.02
CA PRO A 314 1.04 -22.90 -2.80
C PRO A 314 0.66 -23.14 -1.33
N VAL A 315 1.53 -22.75 -0.40
CA VAL A 315 1.28 -22.88 1.05
C VAL A 315 0.21 -21.89 1.52
N LEU A 316 0.25 -20.65 1.02
CA LEU A 316 -0.79 -19.64 1.28
C LEU A 316 -2.17 -20.13 0.80
N LEU A 317 -2.24 -20.68 -0.41
CA LEU A 317 -3.48 -21.24 -0.96
C LEU A 317 -3.97 -22.44 -0.13
N ALA A 318 -3.05 -23.32 0.30
CA ALA A 318 -3.39 -24.49 1.10
C ALA A 318 -4.01 -24.14 2.46
N VAL A 319 -3.64 -23.00 3.06
CA VAL A 319 -4.26 -22.52 4.31
C VAL A 319 -5.55 -21.73 4.10
N GLY A 320 -5.94 -21.46 2.85
CA GLY A 320 -7.19 -20.78 2.50
C GLY A 320 -7.07 -19.29 2.22
N VAL A 321 -5.87 -18.74 1.99
CA VAL A 321 -5.72 -17.38 1.46
C VAL A 321 -6.37 -17.32 0.08
N ARG A 322 -7.18 -16.28 -0.17
CA ARG A 322 -7.84 -16.08 -1.46
C ARG A 322 -6.86 -15.67 -2.55
N HIS A 323 -7.23 -15.95 -3.78
CA HIS A 323 -6.43 -15.64 -4.97
C HIS A 323 -7.32 -15.05 -6.04
N ASN A 324 -6.99 -13.82 -6.47
CA ASN A 324 -7.70 -13.09 -7.53
C ASN A 324 -9.22 -13.02 -7.33
N ASP A 325 -9.66 -12.72 -6.11
CA ASP A 325 -11.04 -12.33 -5.82
C ASP A 325 -11.29 -10.90 -6.31
N LEU A 326 -11.57 -10.79 -7.61
CA LEU A 326 -11.80 -9.52 -8.32
C LEU A 326 -13.11 -8.82 -7.93
N LYS A 327 -13.97 -9.50 -7.16
CA LYS A 327 -15.26 -8.97 -6.71
C LYS A 327 -15.18 -8.30 -5.32
N ILE A 328 -13.98 -8.20 -4.74
CA ILE A 328 -13.77 -7.60 -3.41
C ILE A 328 -14.33 -6.19 -3.28
N LEU A 329 -14.18 -5.34 -4.31
CA LEU A 329 -14.67 -3.97 -4.28
C LEU A 329 -16.21 -3.91 -4.34
N GLN A 330 -16.85 -4.88 -5.01
CA GLN A 330 -18.33 -4.98 -5.12
C GLN A 330 -18.96 -5.30 -3.77
N ARG A 331 -18.23 -6.01 -2.90
CA ARG A 331 -18.66 -6.33 -1.54
C ARG A 331 -18.13 -5.34 -0.50
N ALA A 332 -17.71 -4.14 -0.91
CA ALA A 332 -17.09 -3.17 -0.01
C ALA A 332 -15.99 -3.80 0.89
N ASN A 333 -15.14 -4.64 0.30
CA ASN A 333 -14.05 -5.35 0.99
C ASN A 333 -14.47 -6.45 1.98
N ARG A 334 -15.73 -6.89 1.97
CA ARG A 334 -16.17 -8.05 2.77
C ARG A 334 -15.64 -9.36 2.21
N TRP A 335 -15.32 -10.28 3.12
CA TRP A 335 -14.90 -11.63 2.78
C TRP A 335 -16.10 -12.44 2.28
N HIS A 336 -17.17 -12.48 3.05
CA HIS A 336 -18.42 -13.13 2.69
C HIS A 336 -19.28 -12.22 1.82
N TYR A 337 -20.09 -12.83 0.95
CA TYR A 337 -21.11 -12.13 0.21
C TYR A 337 -22.36 -12.01 1.09
N HIS A 338 -22.78 -10.79 1.40
CA HIS A 338 -24.06 -10.54 2.07
C HIS A 338 -25.08 -10.08 1.02
N ARG A 339 -26.32 -10.61 1.06
CA ARG A 339 -27.38 -10.22 0.10
C ARG A 339 -27.68 -8.72 0.12
N GLU A 340 -27.39 -8.04 1.22
CA GLU A 340 -27.54 -6.59 1.38
C GLU A 340 -26.54 -5.79 0.52
N ASP A 341 -25.38 -6.37 0.18
CA ASP A 341 -24.36 -5.75 -0.68
C ASP A 341 -24.87 -5.51 -2.12
N ALA A 342 -25.90 -6.27 -2.55
CA ALA A 342 -26.50 -6.14 -3.88
C ALA A 342 -27.44 -4.95 -4.02
N ASN A 343 -27.96 -4.42 -2.92
CA ASN A 343 -28.94 -3.32 -2.91
C ASN A 343 -28.28 -1.94 -2.68
N ALA A 344 -26.98 -1.91 -2.38
CA ALA A 344 -26.19 -0.70 -2.13
C ALA A 344 -25.23 -0.33 -3.27
N ALA A 345 -25.13 -1.19 -4.30
CA ALA A 345 -24.41 -0.95 -5.55
C ALA A 345 -25.35 -0.39 -6.62
#